data_AF-A0A1X2LQ20-F1
#
_entry.id   AF-A0A1X2LQ20-F1
#
_cell.length_a   1.000
_cell.length_b   1.000
_cell.length_c   1.000
_cell.angle_alpha   90.00
_cell.angle_beta   90.00
_cell.angle_gamma   90.00
#
_symmetry.space_group_name_H-M   'P 1'
#
loop_
_entity.id
_entity.type
_entity.pdbx_description
1 polymer ?
#
loop_
_entity_poly.entity_id
_entity_poly.type
_entity_poly.pdbx_seq_one_letter_code
_entity_poly.pdbx_strand_id
1 'polypeptide(L)'
;MARVDPDDDSIQRWVVYHYRYDPDRSERRNVAVAAFDDPHEFHAELETRSAQLRAREESASDVDAAEHISGQIHQPGYRRLQQNARLLRRAIEHGVMPPHIEDLDLPLNVALSRAERSR
;
A
#
# COMPACT_ATOMS: atom_id res chain seq x y z
N MET A 1 -11.57 19.53 -0.09
CA MET A 1 -10.81 19.17 -1.32
C MET A 1 -9.34 19.38 -1.09
N ALA A 2 -8.69 18.36 -0.53
CA ALA A 2 -7.26 18.21 -0.72
C ALA A 2 -7.03 16.74 -1.11
N ARG A 3 -7.14 16.46 -2.41
CA ARG A 3 -6.50 15.26 -2.94
C ARG A 3 -5.02 15.40 -2.61
N VAL A 4 -4.51 14.46 -1.82
CA VAL A 4 -3.09 14.42 -1.47
C VAL A 4 -2.35 13.52 -2.44
N ASP A 5 -1.04 13.65 -2.46
CA ASP A 5 -0.20 12.69 -3.18
C ASP A 5 -0.31 11.31 -2.48
N PRO A 6 -0.72 10.22 -3.18
CA PRO A 6 -0.70 8.87 -2.60
C PRO A 6 0.71 8.42 -2.15
N ASP A 7 1.74 9.13 -2.57
CA ASP A 7 3.13 8.85 -2.30
C ASP A 7 3.69 9.68 -1.14
N ASP A 8 2.95 10.68 -0.64
CA ASP A 8 3.34 11.48 0.52
C ASP A 8 3.31 10.64 1.80
N ASP A 9 4.49 10.17 2.20
CA ASP A 9 4.67 9.31 3.36
C ASP A 9 4.79 10.11 4.67
N SER A 10 4.70 11.44 4.63
CA SER A 10 4.79 12.29 5.82
C SER A 10 3.46 12.42 6.57
N ILE A 11 2.35 12.10 5.91
CA ILE A 11 1.00 12.22 6.46
C ILE A 11 0.26 10.89 6.50
N GLN A 12 -0.78 10.83 7.35
CA GLN A 12 -1.79 9.80 7.22
C GLN A 12 -2.62 10.08 5.97
N ARG A 13 -2.80 9.06 5.14
CA ARG A 13 -3.56 9.17 3.89
C ARG A 13 -4.44 7.97 3.68
N TRP A 14 -5.59 8.21 3.08
CA TRP A 14 -6.57 7.21 2.69
C TRP A 14 -6.53 7.07 1.17
N VAL A 15 -6.00 5.95 0.69
CA VAL A 15 -5.74 5.72 -0.74
C VAL A 15 -6.82 4.82 -1.31
N VAL A 16 -7.42 5.25 -2.42
CA VAL A 16 -8.35 4.45 -3.23
C VAL A 16 -7.56 3.77 -4.35
N TYR A 17 -7.75 2.46 -4.46
CA TYR A 17 -7.15 1.61 -5.47
C TYR A 17 -8.20 1.10 -6.44
N HIS A 18 -7.84 1.05 -7.71
CA HIS A 18 -8.55 0.29 -8.74
C HIS A 18 -7.64 -0.87 -9.14
N TYR A 19 -8.05 -2.09 -8.81
CA TYR A 19 -7.42 -3.28 -9.34
C TYR A 19 -7.86 -3.45 -10.79
N ARG A 20 -6.91 -3.31 -11.72
CA ARG A 20 -7.16 -3.40 -13.17
C ARG A 20 -5.89 -3.77 -13.91
N TYR A 21 -6.01 -4.02 -15.21
CA TYR A 21 -4.86 -4.09 -16.08
C TYR A 21 -4.17 -2.73 -16.19
N ASP A 22 -2.88 -2.68 -15.84
CA ASP A 22 -2.02 -1.51 -16.00
C ASP A 22 -1.22 -1.66 -17.31
N PRO A 23 -1.57 -0.91 -18.38
CA PRO A 23 -0.90 -1.04 -19.66
C PRO A 23 0.57 -0.62 -19.59
N ASP A 24 0.95 0.30 -18.69
CA ASP A 24 2.33 0.80 -18.58
C ASP A 24 3.29 -0.29 -18.08
N ARG A 25 2.76 -1.24 -17.28
CA ARG A 25 3.50 -2.38 -16.76
C ARG A 25 3.13 -3.71 -17.39
N SER A 26 2.12 -3.70 -18.27
CA SER A 26 1.57 -4.89 -18.91
C SER A 26 1.13 -5.98 -17.92
N GLU A 27 0.64 -5.61 -16.74
CA GLU A 27 0.24 -6.53 -15.67
C GLU A 27 -1.04 -6.07 -14.96
N ARG A 28 -1.76 -6.99 -14.30
CA ARG A 28 -2.88 -6.65 -13.41
C ARG A 28 -2.35 -6.22 -12.04
N ARG A 29 -2.77 -5.06 -11.56
CA ARG A 29 -2.33 -4.52 -10.25
C ARG A 29 -3.30 -3.51 -9.67
N ASN A 30 -3.11 -3.25 -8.38
CA ASN A 30 -3.72 -2.10 -7.71
C ASN A 30 -3.07 -0.80 -8.21
N VAL A 31 -3.83 0.00 -8.92
CA VAL A 31 -3.44 1.35 -9.35
C VAL A 31 -4.07 2.36 -8.40
N ALA A 32 -3.26 3.22 -7.78
CA ALA A 32 -3.78 4.31 -6.95
C ALA A 32 -4.51 5.32 -7.84
N VAL A 33 -5.78 5.57 -7.57
CA VAL A 33 -6.62 6.44 -8.40
C VAL A 33 -7.06 7.71 -7.69
N ALA A 34 -6.96 7.73 -6.36
CA ALA A 34 -7.14 8.91 -5.51
C ALA A 34 -6.48 8.69 -4.15
N ALA A 35 -6.08 9.76 -3.48
CA ALA A 35 -5.71 9.74 -2.08
C ALA A 35 -6.23 11.00 -1.38
N PHE A 36 -6.59 10.86 -0.11
CA PHE A 36 -7.20 11.89 0.70
C PHE A 36 -6.52 11.97 2.06
N ASP A 37 -6.58 13.13 2.71
CA ASP A 37 -6.27 13.35 4.13
C ASP A 37 -7.53 13.35 5.02
N ASP A 38 -8.71 13.19 4.40
CA ASP A 38 -10.00 13.15 5.07
C ASP A 38 -10.74 11.80 4.80
N PRO A 39 -11.22 11.12 5.85
CA PRO A 39 -11.90 9.84 5.70
C PRO A 39 -13.28 9.95 5.02
N HIS A 40 -13.99 11.08 5.15
CA HIS A 40 -15.31 11.24 4.53
C HIS A 40 -15.18 11.38 3.01
N GLU A 41 -14.23 12.18 2.52
CA GLU A 41 -13.92 12.30 1.09
C GLU A 41 -13.48 10.94 0.52
N PHE A 42 -12.67 10.18 1.26
CA PHE A 42 -12.29 8.81 0.90
C PHE A 42 -13.49 7.86 0.74
N HIS A 43 -14.40 7.81 1.72
CA HIS A 43 -15.55 6.93 1.66
C HIS A 43 -16.50 7.30 0.52
N ALA A 44 -16.73 8.60 0.31
CA ALA A 44 -17.56 9.08 -0.79
C ALA A 44 -16.99 8.69 -2.17
N GLU A 45 -15.67 8.83 -2.36
CA GLU A 45 -15.00 8.43 -3.61
C GLU A 45 -15.04 6.90 -3.81
N LEU A 46 -14.81 6.13 -2.74
CA LEU A 46 -14.84 4.67 -2.78
C LEU A 46 -16.22 4.15 -3.23
N GLU A 47 -17.29 4.67 -2.63
CA GLU A 47 -18.66 4.31 -3.01
C GLU A 47 -18.98 4.74 -4.44
N THR A 48 -18.63 5.97 -4.81
CA THR A 48 -18.87 6.51 -6.16
C THR A 48 -18.21 5.65 -7.23
N ARG A 49 -16.94 5.29 -7.06
CA ARG A 49 -16.20 4.46 -8.03
C ARG A 49 -16.69 3.03 -8.06
N SER A 50 -17.01 2.46 -6.90
CA SER A 50 -17.57 1.11 -6.83
C SER A 50 -18.92 1.04 -7.55
N ALA A 51 -19.78 2.04 -7.37
CA ALA A 51 -21.05 2.13 -8.08
C ALA A 51 -20.86 2.30 -9.60
N GLN A 52 -19.90 3.13 -10.02
CA GLN A 52 -19.56 3.29 -11.44
C GLN A 52 -19.05 2.00 -12.07
N LEU A 53 -18.24 1.22 -11.37
CA LEU A 53 -17.74 -0.06 -11.86
C LEU A 53 -18.87 -1.08 -12.03
N ARG A 54 -19.73 -1.22 -11.01
CA ARG A 54 -20.92 -2.10 -11.08
C ARG A 54 -21.85 -1.70 -12.22
N ALA A 55 -22.12 -0.41 -12.39
CA ALA A 55 -22.95 0.07 -13.50
C ALA A 55 -22.34 -0.24 -14.87
N ARG A 56 -21.00 -0.22 -14.99
CA ARG A 56 -20.32 -0.63 -16.23
C ARG A 56 -20.47 -2.13 -16.46
N GLU A 57 -20.27 -2.97 -15.45
CA GLU A 57 -20.48 -4.42 -15.53
C GLU A 57 -21.89 -4.77 -16.01
N GLU A 58 -22.90 -4.05 -15.54
CA GLU A 58 -24.30 -4.27 -15.94
C GLU A 58 -24.60 -3.82 -17.38
N SER A 59 -23.89 -2.80 -17.87
CA SER A 59 -24.16 -2.17 -19.18
C SER A 59 -23.31 -2.69 -20.34
N ALA A 60 -22.16 -3.31 -20.06
CA ALA A 60 -21.18 -3.70 -21.06
C ALA A 60 -20.78 -5.18 -20.93
N SER A 61 -20.81 -5.90 -22.05
CA SER A 61 -20.45 -7.33 -22.11
C SER A 61 -18.94 -7.62 -21.97
N ASP A 62 -18.10 -6.59 -21.96
CA ASP A 62 -16.63 -6.69 -22.04
C ASP A 62 -15.93 -5.99 -20.86
N VAL A 63 -16.55 -6.01 -19.68
CA VAL A 63 -15.88 -5.57 -18.44
C VAL A 63 -15.12 -6.74 -17.84
N ASP A 64 -13.85 -6.51 -17.51
CA ASP A 64 -13.03 -7.50 -16.82
C ASP A 64 -13.59 -7.75 -15.42
N ALA A 65 -14.19 -8.93 -15.22
CA ALA A 65 -14.82 -9.33 -13.96
C ALA A 65 -13.87 -9.40 -12.75
N ALA A 66 -12.56 -9.33 -12.98
CA ALA A 66 -11.59 -9.24 -11.90
C ALA A 66 -11.39 -7.81 -11.39
N GLU A 67 -11.85 -6.79 -12.12
CA GLU A 67 -11.73 -5.40 -11.70
C GLU A 67 -12.50 -5.16 -10.41
N HIS A 68 -11.88 -4.41 -9.48
CA HIS A 68 -12.56 -3.98 -8.27
C HIS A 68 -11.93 -2.72 -7.71
N ILE A 69 -12.74 -1.99 -6.94
CA ILE A 69 -12.32 -0.81 -6.20
C ILE A 69 -12.10 -1.22 -4.74
N SER A 70 -10.96 -0.80 -4.18
CA SER A 70 -10.63 -1.02 -2.77
C SER A 70 -10.00 0.24 -2.17
N GLY A 71 -9.85 0.27 -0.86
CA GLY A 71 -9.21 1.39 -0.19
C GLY A 71 -8.40 0.95 1.01
N GLN A 72 -7.34 1.71 1.31
CA GLN A 72 -6.40 1.40 2.38
C GLN A 72 -5.94 2.68 3.09
N ILE A 73 -5.73 2.58 4.40
CA ILE A 73 -5.16 3.65 5.21
C ILE A 73 -3.65 3.44 5.29
N HIS A 74 -2.88 4.46 4.92
CA HIS A 74 -1.43 4.50 5.10
C HIS A 74 -1.09 5.50 6.19
N GLN A 75 -0.41 5.00 7.22
CA GLN A 75 0.14 5.83 8.29
C GLN A 75 1.37 6.61 7.78
N PRO A 76 1.76 7.71 8.45
CA PRO A 76 3.07 8.31 8.23
C PRO A 76 4.19 7.27 8.35
N GLY A 77 5.15 7.30 7.44
CA GLY A 77 6.26 6.33 7.38
C GLY A 77 5.89 4.95 6.84
N TYR A 78 4.67 4.74 6.32
CA TYR A 78 4.23 3.46 5.76
C TYR A 78 5.17 2.91 4.68
N ARG A 79 5.63 3.75 3.75
CA ARG A 79 6.58 3.33 2.70
C ARG A 79 7.96 3.05 3.25
N ARG A 80 8.45 3.88 4.17
CA ARG A 80 9.71 3.63 4.87
C ARG A 80 9.69 2.28 5.58
N LEU A 81 8.62 1.97 6.30
CA LEU A 81 8.40 0.69 6.95
C LEU A 81 8.36 -0.47 5.94
N GLN A 82 7.65 -0.29 4.81
CA GLN A 82 7.58 -1.31 3.75
C GLN A 82 8.97 -1.57 3.12
N GLN A 83 9.77 -0.53 2.90
CA GLN A 83 11.13 -0.66 2.39
C GLN A 83 12.03 -1.41 3.39
N ASN A 84 11.97 -1.05 4.67
CA ASN A 84 12.73 -1.73 5.72
C ASN A 84 12.34 -3.21 5.84
N ALA A 85 11.04 -3.52 5.78
CA ALA A 85 10.56 -4.91 5.78
C ALA A 85 11.12 -5.72 4.59
N ARG A 86 11.17 -5.11 3.39
CA ARG A 86 11.76 -5.75 2.20
C ARG A 86 13.26 -5.96 2.36
N LEU A 87 13.98 -4.98 2.89
CA LEU A 87 15.41 -5.10 3.18
C LEU A 87 15.67 -6.24 4.16
N LEU A 88 14.94 -6.27 5.28
CA LEU A 88 15.07 -7.29 6.32
C LEU A 88 14.80 -8.68 5.75
N ARG A 89 13.71 -8.85 4.99
CA ARG A 89 13.37 -10.12 4.35
C ARG A 89 14.51 -10.62 3.46
N ARG A 90 15.07 -9.76 2.60
CA ARG A 90 16.20 -10.13 1.74
C ARG A 90 17.44 -10.49 2.54
N ALA A 91 17.71 -9.77 3.62
CA ALA A 91 18.86 -10.05 4.48
C ALA A 91 18.76 -11.45 5.09
N ILE A 92 17.58 -11.80 5.62
CA ILE A 92 17.27 -13.14 6.14
C ILE A 92 17.42 -14.20 5.05
N GLU A 93 16.86 -13.97 3.86
CA GLU A 93 16.98 -14.90 2.71
C GLU A 93 18.44 -15.17 2.32
N HIS A 94 19.33 -14.20 2.53
CA HIS A 94 20.77 -14.32 2.26
C HIS A 94 21.62 -14.67 3.50
N GLY A 95 21.03 -14.82 4.68
CA GLY A 95 21.76 -15.11 5.92
C GLY A 95 22.68 -13.98 6.38
N VAL A 96 22.40 -12.74 5.99
CA VAL A 96 23.19 -11.55 6.35
C VAL A 96 22.41 -10.63 7.27
N MET A 97 23.12 -9.90 8.13
CA MET A 97 22.54 -8.83 8.93
C MET A 97 22.76 -7.48 8.21
N PRO A 98 21.69 -6.70 7.96
CA PRO A 98 21.85 -5.34 7.48
C PRO A 98 22.68 -4.52 8.48
N PRO A 99 23.59 -3.65 8.00
CA PRO A 99 24.26 -2.70 8.88
C PRO A 99 23.23 -1.74 9.47
N HIS A 100 23.44 -1.29 10.72
CA HIS A 100 22.57 -0.34 11.41
C HIS A 100 21.10 -0.78 11.51
N ILE A 101 20.85 -2.09 11.65
CA ILE A 101 19.48 -2.61 11.78
C ILE A 101 18.74 -2.03 13.00
N GLU A 102 19.47 -1.63 14.04
CA GLU A 102 18.92 -0.97 15.22
C GLU A 102 18.31 0.41 14.93
N ASP A 103 18.72 1.07 13.83
CA ASP A 103 18.25 2.40 13.43
C ASP A 103 17.05 2.33 12.46
N LEU A 104 16.61 1.13 12.07
CA LEU A 104 15.50 0.94 11.14
C LEU A 104 14.16 0.91 11.87
N ASP A 105 13.14 1.54 11.29
CA ASP A 105 11.75 1.24 11.65
C ASP A 105 11.44 -0.21 11.29
N LEU A 106 11.14 -1.03 12.29
CA LEU A 106 10.84 -2.45 12.11
C LEU A 106 9.33 -2.70 12.14
N PRO A 107 8.83 -3.66 11.35
CA PRO A 107 7.47 -4.14 11.48
C PRO A 107 7.17 -4.60 12.91
N LEU A 108 5.94 -4.36 13.38
CA LEU A 108 5.52 -4.66 14.77
C LEU A 108 5.69 -6.14 15.15
N ASN A 109 5.74 -7.04 14.16
CA ASN A 109 5.94 -8.48 14.35
C ASN A 109 7.42 -8.92 14.34
N VAL A 110 8.36 -7.99 14.31
CA VAL A 110 9.81 -8.25 14.29
C VAL A 110 10.44 -7.75 15.58
N ALA A 111 11.26 -8.58 16.20
CA ALA A 111 12.08 -8.21 17.34
C ALA A 111 13.56 -8.51 17.05
N LEU A 112 14.44 -7.63 17.54
CA LEU A 112 15.88 -7.85 17.53
C LEU A 112 16.32 -8.36 18.90
N SER A 113 16.95 -9.53 18.93
CA SER A 113 17.60 -10.06 20.13
C SER A 113 19.11 -10.17 19.87
N ARG A 114 19.91 -9.61 20.76
CA ARG A 114 21.36 -9.76 20.75
C ARG A 114 21.74 -10.76 21.83
N ALA A 115 22.47 -11.81 21.46
CA ALA A 115 23.01 -12.74 22.44
C ALA A 115 24.21 -12.07 23.15
N GLU A 116 24.03 -11.69 24.41
CA GLU A 116 25.16 -11.34 25.26
C GLU A 116 25.91 -12.63 25.61
N ARG A 117 27.20 -12.69 25.28
CA ARG A 117 28.06 -13.75 25.80
C ARG A 117 28.44 -13.39 27.24
N SER A 118 27.85 -14.08 28.20
CA SER A 118 28.33 -14.10 29.57
C SER A 118 29.80 -14.52 29.58
N ARG A 119 30.67 -13.69 30.17
CA ARG A 119 32.09 -14.01 30.38
C ARG A 119 32.26 -15.06 31.47
#